data_AF-A0A3R5WXQ3-F1
#
_entry.id   AF-A0A3R5WXQ3-F1
#
_cell.length_a   1.000
_cell.length_b   1.000
_cell.length_c   1.000
_cell.angle_alpha   90.00
_cell.angle_beta   90.00
_cell.angle_gamma   90.00
#
_symmetry.space_group_name_H-M   'P 1'
#
loop_
_entity.id
_entity.type
_entity.pdbx_description
1 polymer ?
#
loop_
_entity_poly.entity_id
_entity_poly.type
_entity_poly.pdbx_seq_one_letter_code
_entity_poly.pdbx_strand_id
1 'polypeptide(L)' 'MMQKYKITKDADTLAPKWLIDRIDYKTVKFLRVIRDGAEVLKGVRIDDQTAKIGDTICFDGKRLSVERR' A
#
# COMPACT_ATOMS: atom_id res chain seq x y z
N MET A 1 -16.68 9.06 -4.48
CA MET A 1 -16.59 8.56 -3.08
C MET A 1 -15.12 8.30 -2.78
N MET A 2 -14.57 8.87 -1.71
CA MET A 2 -13.17 8.70 -1.35
C MET A 2 -12.99 7.35 -0.64
N GLN A 3 -12.15 6.47 -1.19
CA GLN A 3 -11.79 5.20 -0.55
C GLN A 3 -10.49 5.39 0.24
N LYS A 4 -10.45 4.85 1.46
CA LYS A 4 -9.29 4.95 2.35
C LYS A 4 -8.91 3.57 2.85
N TYR A 5 -7.61 3.30 2.91
CA TYR A 5 -7.08 2.06 3.46
C TYR A 5 -5.83 2.34 4.29
N LYS A 6 -5.89 2.03 5.57
CA LYS A 6 -4.75 2.14 6.47
C LYS A 6 -3.87 0.91 6.32
N ILE A 7 -2.58 1.11 6.06
CA ILE A 7 -1.63 0.03 5.85
C ILE A 7 -1.35 -0.67 7.18
N THR A 8 -1.63 -1.97 7.23
CA THR A 8 -1.28 -2.87 8.34
C THR A 8 -0.12 -3.78 7.94
N LYS A 9 0.35 -4.64 8.85
CA LYS A 9 1.39 -5.64 8.55
C LYS A 9 0.91 -6.67 7.52
N ASP A 10 -0.39 -6.93 7.47
CA ASP A 10 -1.04 -7.95 6.63
C ASP A 10 -1.68 -7.35 5.38
N ALA A 11 -1.24 -6.16 4.95
CA ALA A 11 -1.92 -5.41 3.89
C ALA A 11 -1.91 -6.12 2.53
N ASP A 12 -0.93 -6.96 2.27
CA ASP A 12 -0.87 -7.80 1.08
C ASP A 12 -1.94 -8.91 1.06
N THR A 13 -2.49 -9.27 2.23
CA THR A 13 -3.59 -10.23 2.36
C THR A 13 -4.95 -9.55 2.52
N LEU A 14 -4.98 -8.37 3.15
CA LEU A 14 -6.21 -7.67 3.53
C LEU A 14 -6.54 -6.45 2.67
N ALA A 15 -5.76 -6.19 1.61
CA ALA A 15 -6.00 -5.03 0.77
C ALA A 15 -7.41 -5.08 0.14
N PRO A 16 -8.10 -3.94 0.08
CA PRO A 16 -9.38 -3.87 -0.57
C PRO A 16 -9.22 -4.04 -2.09
N LYS A 17 -10.26 -4.58 -2.72
CA LYS A 17 -10.26 -4.87 -4.17
C LYS A 17 -9.80 -3.68 -5.03
N TRP A 18 -10.23 -2.46 -4.69
CA TRP A 18 -9.84 -1.26 -5.43
C TRP A 18 -8.33 -0.98 -5.41
N LEU A 19 -7.62 -1.37 -4.35
CA LEU A 19 -6.16 -1.24 -4.29
C LEU A 19 -5.51 -2.38 -5.09
N ILE A 20 -6.02 -3.60 -4.95
CA ILE A 20 -5.52 -4.78 -5.66
C ILE A 20 -5.61 -4.58 -7.18
N ASP A 21 -6.76 -4.11 -7.69
CA ASP A 21 -6.99 -3.88 -9.12
C ASP A 21 -6.04 -2.81 -9.73
N ARG A 22 -5.28 -2.08 -8.89
CA ARG A 22 -4.32 -1.04 -9.30
C ARG A 22 -2.87 -1.47 -9.18
N ILE A 23 -2.59 -2.65 -8.64
CA ILE A 23 -1.22 -3.15 -8.53
C ILE A 23 -0.72 -3.52 -9.92
N ASP A 24 0.32 -2.83 -10.37
CA ASP A 24 0.92 -3.02 -11.69
C ASP A 24 2.39 -3.45 -11.63
N TYR A 25 2.95 -3.60 -10.42
CA TYR A 25 4.35 -3.93 -10.13
C TYR A 25 5.40 -2.89 -10.60
N LYS A 26 4.97 -1.84 -11.30
CA LYS A 26 5.80 -0.73 -11.79
C LYS A 26 5.69 0.48 -10.88
N THR A 27 4.49 1.03 -10.78
CA THR A 27 4.13 2.24 -10.03
C THR A 27 3.48 1.89 -8.69
N VAL A 28 2.64 0.86 -8.65
CA VAL A 28 1.93 0.43 -7.44
C VAL A 28 2.29 -1.02 -7.12
N LYS A 29 2.89 -1.25 -5.94
CA LYS A 29 3.19 -2.60 -5.45
C LYS A 29 3.42 -2.69 -3.96
N PHE A 30 3.13 -3.85 -3.38
CA PHE A 30 3.61 -4.20 -2.05
C PHE A 30 5.13 -4.33 -2.05
N LEU A 31 5.77 -3.69 -1.06
CA LEU A 31 7.19 -3.82 -0.81
C LEU A 31 7.37 -4.74 0.39
N ARG A 32 8.20 -5.76 0.22
CA ARG A 32 8.57 -6.70 1.27
C ARG A 32 10.07 -6.60 1.56
N VAL A 33 10.45 -6.97 2.78
CA VAL A 33 11.84 -7.05 3.23
C VAL A 33 12.01 -8.28 4.11
N ILE A 34 13.22 -8.81 4.18
CA ILE A 34 13.56 -9.87 5.13
C ILE A 34 13.95 -9.21 6.45
N ARG A 35 13.31 -9.61 7.55
CA ARG A 35 13.68 -9.26 8.93
C ARG A 35 13.71 -10.54 9.76
N ASP A 36 14.83 -10.78 10.43
CA ASP A 36 15.02 -11.94 11.31
C ASP A 36 14.70 -13.28 10.62
N GLY A 37 15.06 -13.40 9.33
CA GLY A 37 14.80 -14.60 8.52
C GLY A 37 13.37 -14.73 7.98
N ALA A 38 12.45 -13.83 8.34
CA ALA A 38 11.08 -13.81 7.84
C ALA A 38 10.85 -12.70 6.80
N GLU A 39 10.12 -13.01 5.73
CA GLU A 39 9.64 -11.99 4.80
C GLU A 39 8.48 -11.22 5.43
N VAL A 40 8.63 -9.90 5.57
CA VAL A 40 7.63 -9.02 6.17
C VAL A 40 7.29 -7.86 5.24
N LEU A 41 6.06 -7.37 5.33
CA LEU A 41 5.64 -6.18 4.60
C LEU A 41 6.38 -4.95 5.13
N LYS A 42 6.99 -4.20 4.21
CA LYS A 42 7.59 -2.88 4.45
C LYS A 42 6.59 -1.74 4.25
N GLY A 43 5.70 -1.90 3.27
CA GLY A 43 4.73 -0.88 2.87
C GLY A 43 4.24 -1.07 1.45
N VAL A 44 3.67 -0.02 0.87
CA VAL A 44 3.16 0.01 -0.51
C VAL A 44 3.86 1.12 -1.27
N ARG A 45 4.49 0.79 -2.39
CA ARG A 45 4.97 1.76 -3.36
C ARG A 45 3.78 2.35 -4.11
N ILE A 46 3.73 3.67 -4.23
CA ILE A 46 2.81 4.43 -5.08
C ILE A 46 3.66 5.47 -5.80
N ASP A 47 3.85 5.27 -7.10
CA ASP A 47 4.78 6.04 -7.94
C ASP A 47 6.20 6.06 -7.33
N ASP A 48 6.70 7.24 -6.99
CA ASP A 48 8.01 7.45 -6.37
C ASP A 48 7.96 7.49 -4.84
N GLN A 49 6.78 7.30 -4.25
CA GLN A 49 6.58 7.30 -2.81
C GLN A 49 6.41 5.88 -2.27
N THR A 50 6.78 5.71 -1.00
CA THR A 50 6.47 4.50 -0.23
C THR A 50 5.59 4.88 0.95
N ALA A 51 4.36 4.39 0.94
CA ALA A 51 3.46 4.43 2.08
C ALA A 51 3.86 3.32 3.06
N LYS A 52 4.09 3.67 4.32
CA LYS A 52 4.55 2.75 5.37
C LYS A 52 3.38 2.20 6.17
N ILE A 53 3.63 1.16 6.94
CA ILE A 53 2.67 0.68 7.95
C ILE A 53 2.25 1.84 8.85
N GLY A 54 0.94 2.04 8.99
CA GLY A 54 0.35 3.16 9.72
C GLY A 54 -0.12 4.32 8.85
N ASP A 55 0.44 4.50 7.66
CA ASP A 55 -0.04 5.48 6.67
C ASP A 55 -1.38 5.04 6.08
N THR A 56 -2.12 6.00 5.49
CA THR A 56 -3.38 5.73 4.80
C THR A 56 -3.23 5.99 3.31
N ILE A 57 -3.57 5.01 2.48
CA ILE A 57 -3.73 5.18 1.04
C ILE A 57 -5.14 5.69 0.79
N CYS A 58 -5.25 6.83 0.09
CA CYS A 58 -6.50 7.41 -0.34
C CYS A 58 -6.66 7.23 -1.85
N PHE A 59 -7.89 6.96 -2.29
CA PHE A 59 -8.25 6.85 -3.70
C PHE A 59 -9.51 7.65 -3.98
N ASP A 60 -9.39 8.67 -4.82
CA ASP A 60 -10.48 9.62 -5.13
C ASP A 60 -11.37 9.17 -6.31
N GLY A 61 -11.05 8.03 -6.94
CA GLY A 61 -11.68 7.57 -8.18
C GLY A 61 -10.78 7.71 -9.41
N LYS A 62 -9.68 8.47 -9.31
CA LYS A 62 -8.71 8.71 -10.40
C LYS A 62 -7.26 8.47 -9.98
N ARG A 63 -6.85 8.93 -8.80
CA ARG A 63 -5.46 8.92 -8.33
C ARG A 63 -5.34 8.34 -6.93
N LEU A 64 -4.19 7.71 -6.67
CA LEU A 64 -3.78 7.29 -5.34
C LEU A 64 -2.97 8.41 -4.67
N SER A 65 -3.15 8.58 -3.36
CA SER A 65 -2.32 9.49 -2.55
C SER A 65 -2.04 8.88 -1.18
N VAL A 66 -0.98 9.35 -0.52
CA VAL A 66 -0.58 8.88 0.81
C VAL A 66 -0.84 9.97 1.83
N GLU A 67 -1.71 9.68 2.79
CA GLU A 67 -1.93 10.49 4.00
C GLU A 67 -1.02 9.92 5.09
N ARG A 68 -0.02 10.73 5.51
CA ARG A 68 0.97 10.37 6.53
C ARG A 68 0.50 10.82 7.90
N ARG A 69 0.82 10.03 8.92
CA ARG A 69 0.61 10.40 10.33
C ARG A 69 1.78 11.21 10.87
#